data_AF-A0AAE0W941-F1
#
_entry.id   AF-A0AAE0W941-F1
#
_cell.length_a   1.000
_cell.length_b   1.000
_cell.length_c   1.000
_cell.angle_alpha   90.00
_cell.angle_beta   90.00
_cell.angle_gamma   90.00
#
_symmetry.space_group_name_H-M   'P 1'
#
loop_
_entity.id
_entity.type
_entity.pdbx_description
1 polymer ?
#
loop_
_entity_poly.entity_id
_entity_poly.type
_entity_poly.pdbx_seq_one_letter_code
_entity_poly.pdbx_strand_id
1 'polypeptide(L)'
;MRYSMDAQTAQEECKLFLAALESYKTGKMTPLLKEELKYQIQSRRLSEGRDELTLDLQADMTIHNELEYVELKKRNSVLREEIKRLSSGKEMMTMIMKNMCQEQIVQVTEP
;
A
#
# COMPACT_ATOMS: atom_id res chain seq x y z
N MET A 1 -46.78 7.97 -10.43
CA MET A 1 -45.87 6.83 -10.18
C MET A 1 -45.14 7.11 -8.89
N ARG A 2 -45.26 6.26 -7.86
CA ARG A 2 -44.47 6.38 -6.64
C ARG A 2 -43.13 5.68 -6.91
N TYR A 3 -42.03 6.41 -6.83
CA TYR A 3 -40.70 5.80 -6.80
C TYR A 3 -40.59 5.06 -5.45
N SER A 4 -40.80 3.75 -5.47
CA SER A 4 -40.32 2.86 -4.40
C SER A 4 -38.80 2.85 -4.56
N MET A 5 -38.09 3.60 -3.72
CA MET A 5 -36.65 3.41 -3.61
C MET A 5 -36.44 2.14 -2.81
N ASP A 6 -36.26 1.04 -3.53
CA ASP A 6 -35.98 -0.25 -2.94
C ASP A 6 -34.63 -0.16 -2.22
N ALA A 7 -34.57 -0.60 -0.96
CA ALA A 7 -33.41 -0.43 -0.09
C ALA A 7 -32.07 -0.91 -0.69
N GLN A 8 -32.12 -1.83 -1.66
CA GLN A 8 -30.96 -2.27 -2.44
C GLN A 8 -30.37 -1.17 -3.32
N THR A 9 -31.19 -0.37 -4.01
CA THR A 9 -30.70 0.74 -4.85
C THR A 9 -29.99 1.81 -4.03
N ALA A 10 -30.51 2.15 -2.84
CA ALA A 10 -29.84 3.09 -1.93
C ALA A 10 -28.47 2.56 -1.44
N GLN A 11 -28.37 1.25 -1.17
CA GLN A 11 -27.12 0.64 -0.75
C GLN A 11 -26.07 0.61 -1.87
N GLU A 12 -26.50 0.46 -3.13
CA GLU A 12 -25.64 0.49 -4.31
C GLU A 12 -25.13 1.90 -4.64
N GLU A 13 -26.01 2.90 -4.53
CA GLU A 13 -25.62 4.31 -4.66
C GLU A 13 -24.58 4.70 -3.61
N CYS A 14 -24.71 4.23 -2.37
CA CYS A 14 -23.68 4.41 -1.35
C CYS A 14 -22.33 3.79 -1.74
N LYS A 15 -22.30 2.61 -2.36
CA LYS A 15 -21.04 1.96 -2.79
C LYS A 15 -20.35 2.75 -3.90
N LEU A 16 -21.11 3.22 -4.88
CA LEU A 16 -20.57 4.05 -5.96
C LEU A 16 -20.02 5.37 -5.42
N PHE A 17 -20.72 6.02 -4.49
CA PHE A 17 -20.25 7.22 -3.82
C PHE A 17 -18.93 6.98 -3.06
N LEU A 18 -18.82 5.88 -2.32
CA LEU A 18 -17.60 5.53 -1.58
C LEU A 18 -16.42 5.27 -2.54
N ALA A 19 -16.64 4.55 -3.64
CA ALA A 19 -15.63 4.33 -4.66
C ALA A 19 -15.16 5.67 -5.30
N ALA A 20 -16.10 6.56 -5.62
CA ALA A 20 -15.79 7.88 -6.15
C ALA A 20 -14.97 8.72 -5.16
N LEU A 21 -15.35 8.69 -3.88
CA LEU A 21 -14.65 9.39 -2.81
C LEU A 21 -13.22 8.86 -2.61
N GLU A 22 -13.03 7.53 -2.66
CA GLU A 22 -11.72 6.91 -2.56
C GLU A 22 -10.84 7.27 -3.76
N SER A 23 -11.40 7.22 -4.97
CA SER A 23 -10.70 7.65 -6.19
C SER A 23 -10.28 9.10 -6.13
N TYR A 24 -11.16 9.99 -5.64
CA TYR A 24 -10.84 11.40 -5.44
C TYR A 24 -9.71 11.59 -4.42
N LYS A 25 -9.77 10.90 -3.27
CA LYS A 25 -8.76 11.01 -2.21
C LYS A 25 -7.39 10.46 -2.60
N THR A 26 -7.35 9.37 -3.38
CA THR A 26 -6.12 8.65 -3.70
C THR A 26 -5.54 9.01 -5.07
N GLY A 27 -6.33 9.66 -5.93
CA GLY A 27 -6.00 9.91 -7.34
C GLY A 27 -6.01 8.64 -8.20
N LYS A 28 -6.41 7.49 -7.67
CA LYS A 28 -6.45 6.21 -8.39
C LYS A 28 -7.87 5.93 -8.88
N MET A 29 -8.01 5.63 -10.18
CA MET A 29 -9.33 5.34 -10.79
C MET A 29 -9.83 3.92 -10.49
N THR A 30 -8.97 3.04 -9.95
CA THR A 30 -9.27 1.62 -9.74
C THR A 30 -10.56 1.35 -8.95
N PRO A 31 -10.89 2.06 -7.85
CA PRO A 31 -12.16 1.87 -7.14
C PRO A 31 -13.39 2.05 -8.05
N LEU A 32 -13.43 3.10 -8.86
CA LEU A 32 -14.53 3.36 -9.80
C LEU A 32 -14.61 2.30 -10.91
N LEU A 33 -13.46 1.90 -11.47
CA LEU A 33 -13.42 0.86 -12.51
C LEU A 33 -13.94 -0.49 -12.00
N LYS A 34 -13.69 -0.82 -10.72
CA LYS A 34 -14.22 -2.04 -10.10
C LYS A 34 -15.74 -2.04 -10.04
N GLU A 35 -16.36 -0.94 -9.65
CA GLU A 35 -17.83 -0.85 -9.62
C GLU A 35 -18.44 -0.89 -11.02
N GLU A 36 -17.87 -0.19 -12.00
CA GLU A 36 -18.33 -0.25 -13.41
C GLU A 36 -18.29 -1.69 -13.94
N LEU A 37 -17.17 -2.39 -13.76
CA LEU A 37 -17.02 -3.78 -14.21
C LEU A 37 -18.02 -4.72 -13.54
N LYS A 38 -18.29 -4.53 -12.24
CA LYS A 38 -19.30 -5.29 -11.52
C LYS A 38 -20.68 -5.14 -12.15
N TYR A 39 -21.11 -3.92 -12.47
CA TYR A 39 -22.39 -3.69 -13.14
C TYR A 39 -22.44 -4.27 -14.55
N GLN A 40 -21.35 -4.18 -15.32
CA GLN A 40 -21.29 -4.78 -16.65
C GLN A 40 -21.42 -6.31 -16.61
N ILE A 41 -20.72 -6.96 -15.67
CA ILE A 41 -20.80 -8.41 -15.46
C ILE A 41 -22.22 -8.80 -15.04
N GLN A 42 -22.80 -8.04 -14.11
CA GLN A 42 -24.14 -8.26 -13.60
C GLN A 42 -25.19 -8.17 -14.73
N SER A 43 -25.13 -7.10 -15.52
CA SER A 43 -26.01 -6.89 -16.67
C SER A 43 -25.92 -8.04 -17.68
N ARG A 44 -24.70 -8.47 -18.01
CA ARG A 44 -24.49 -9.61 -18.92
C ARG A 44 -25.09 -10.90 -18.35
N ARG A 45 -24.85 -11.21 -17.07
CA ARG A 45 -25.39 -12.43 -16.44
C ARG A 45 -26.91 -12.47 -16.48
N LEU A 46 -27.56 -11.37 -16.12
CA LEU A 46 -29.02 -11.26 -16.16
C LEU A 46 -29.55 -11.42 -17.59
N SER A 47 -28.86 -10.84 -18.59
CA SER A 47 -29.23 -11.00 -20.01
C SER A 47 -29.11 -12.45 -20.51
N GLU A 48 -28.22 -13.25 -19.91
CA GLU A 48 -28.07 -14.68 -20.17
C GLU A 48 -29.08 -15.54 -19.37
N GLY A 49 -29.98 -14.91 -18.60
CA GLY A 49 -30.94 -15.60 -17.73
C GLY A 49 -30.32 -16.22 -16.47
N ARG A 50 -29.10 -15.79 -16.10
CA ARG A 50 -28.44 -16.22 -14.87
C ARG A 50 -28.82 -15.33 -13.71
N ASP A 51 -28.74 -15.89 -12.50
CA ASP A 51 -28.99 -15.14 -11.27
C ASP A 51 -27.93 -14.06 -11.02
N GLU A 52 -28.33 -13.12 -10.17
CA GLU A 52 -27.54 -12.01 -9.66
C GLU A 52 -26.23 -12.48 -9.02
N LEU A 53 -25.12 -11.84 -9.41
CA LEU A 53 -23.81 -12.10 -8.84
C LEU A 53 -23.74 -11.49 -7.44
N THR A 54 -23.87 -12.34 -6.43
CA THR A 54 -23.62 -11.97 -5.04
C THR A 54 -22.15 -12.22 -4.72
N LEU A 55 -21.36 -11.16 -4.54
CA LEU A 55 -19.97 -11.25 -4.11
C LEU A 55 -19.91 -11.22 -2.58
N ASP A 56 -19.61 -12.36 -1.96
CA ASP A 56 -19.27 -12.42 -0.55
C ASP A 56 -17.89 -11.79 -0.32
N LEU A 57 -17.91 -10.51 0.09
CA LEU A 57 -16.74 -9.66 0.32
C LEU A 57 -15.76 -10.18 1.40
N GLN A 58 -16.09 -11.25 2.11
CA GLN A 58 -15.21 -11.82 3.15
C GLN A 58 -13.97 -12.51 2.58
N ALA A 59 -13.98 -13.00 1.34
CA ALA A 59 -12.86 -13.75 0.78
C ALA A 59 -11.66 -12.86 0.37
N ASP A 60 -11.90 -11.64 -0.10
CA ASP A 60 -10.88 -10.81 -0.76
C ASP A 60 -9.94 -10.05 0.21
N MET A 61 -10.33 -9.84 1.46
CA MET A 61 -9.46 -9.15 2.44
C MET A 61 -8.22 -9.96 2.80
N THR A 62 -8.29 -11.29 2.71
CA THR A 62 -7.20 -12.18 3.10
C THR A 62 -6.02 -12.13 2.12
N ILE A 63 -6.31 -12.09 0.82
CA ILE A 63 -5.29 -12.14 -0.24
C ILE A 63 -4.54 -10.80 -0.36
N HIS A 64 -5.24 -9.67 -0.19
CA HIS A 64 -4.60 -8.36 -0.29
C HIS A 64 -3.57 -8.15 0.83
N ASN A 65 -3.87 -8.63 2.04
CA ASN A 65 -2.98 -8.57 3.20
C ASN A 65 -1.70 -9.40 3.00
N GLU A 66 -1.76 -10.55 2.33
CA GLU A 66 -0.57 -11.38 2.10
C GLU A 66 0.42 -10.74 1.13
N LEU A 67 -0.07 -10.19 0.01
CA LEU A 67 0.79 -9.51 -0.97
C LEU A 67 1.43 -8.25 -0.38
N GLU A 68 0.66 -7.46 0.37
CA GLU A 68 1.15 -6.28 1.07
C GLU A 68 2.20 -6.65 2.13
N TYR A 69 1.99 -7.73 2.89
CA TYR A 69 2.94 -8.24 3.87
C TYR A 69 4.28 -8.68 3.25
N VAL A 70 4.25 -9.34 2.09
CA VAL A 70 5.47 -9.75 1.38
C VAL A 70 6.27 -8.54 0.92
N GLU A 71 5.60 -7.52 0.39
CA GLU A 71 6.25 -6.29 -0.07
C GLU A 71 6.84 -5.48 1.10
N LEU A 72 6.10 -5.35 2.20
CA LEU A 72 6.57 -4.77 3.46
C LEU A 72 7.78 -5.52 4.02
N LYS A 73 7.77 -6.86 4.00
CA LYS A 73 8.89 -7.68 4.49
C LYS A 73 10.15 -7.46 3.65
N LYS A 74 10.01 -7.41 2.32
CA LYS A 74 11.14 -7.13 1.41
C LYS A 74 11.72 -5.74 1.64
N ARG A 75 10.85 -4.72 1.77
CA ARG A 75 11.29 -3.35 2.06
C ARG A 75 12.01 -3.25 3.40
N ASN A 76 11.51 -3.93 4.43
CA ASN A 76 12.14 -3.97 5.74
C ASN A 76 13.50 -4.68 5.74
N SER A 77 13.71 -5.73 4.94
CA SER A 77 15.02 -6.38 4.88
C SER A 77 16.07 -5.46 4.27
N VAL A 78 15.72 -4.77 3.17
CA VAL A 78 16.62 -3.79 2.52
C VAL A 78 16.99 -2.66 3.48
N LEU A 79 16.01 -2.11 4.21
CA LEU A 79 16.27 -1.05 5.20
C LEU A 79 17.19 -1.52 6.33
N ARG A 80 17.04 -2.77 6.80
CA ARG A 80 17.93 -3.34 7.83
C ARG A 80 19.36 -3.50 7.33
N GLU A 81 19.55 -3.95 6.10
CA GLU A 81 20.88 -4.08 5.49
C GLU A 81 21.54 -2.70 5.30
N GLU A 82 20.76 -1.70 4.88
CA GLU A 82 21.26 -0.33 4.71
C GLU A 82 21.72 0.28 6.04
N ILE A 83 20.90 0.15 7.08
CA ILE A 83 21.25 0.62 8.43
C ILE A 83 22.54 -0.05 8.90
N LYS A 84 22.70 -1.36 8.67
CA LYS A 84 23.90 -2.10 9.05
C LYS A 84 25.14 -1.57 8.32
N ARG A 85 25.05 -1.33 7.00
CA ARG A 85 26.15 -0.73 6.21
C ARG A 85 26.51 0.65 6.74
N LEU A 86 25.53 1.52 6.93
CA LEU A 86 25.75 2.87 7.44
C LEU A 86 26.35 2.88 8.85
N SER A 87 25.95 1.95 9.72
CA SER A 87 26.54 1.81 11.06
C SER A 87 28.02 1.45 10.98
N SER A 88 28.38 0.45 10.19
CA SER A 88 29.79 0.05 10.01
C SER A 88 30.64 1.18 9.40
N GLY A 89 30.09 1.94 8.45
CA GLY A 89 30.77 3.11 7.88
C GLY A 89 31.01 4.21 8.89
N LYS A 90 30.04 4.48 9.78
CA LYS A 90 30.19 5.45 10.88
C LYS A 90 31.26 5.04 11.87
N GLU A 91 31.31 3.75 12.23
CA GLU A 91 32.34 3.21 13.14
C GLU A 91 33.74 3.35 12.55
N MET A 92 33.90 3.02 11.26
CA MET A 92 35.16 3.18 10.54
C MET A 92 35.60 4.64 10.45
N MET A 93 34.67 5.54 10.11
CA MET A 93 34.94 6.99 10.07
C MET A 93 35.35 7.53 11.45
N THR A 94 34.71 7.05 12.52
CA THR A 94 35.04 7.43 13.89
C THR A 94 36.46 6.99 14.27
N MET A 95 36.86 5.78 13.89
CA MET A 95 38.24 5.30 14.09
C MET A 95 39.27 6.12 13.30
N ILE A 96 38.99 6.43 12.03
CA ILE A 96 39.89 7.23 11.19
C ILE A 96 40.08 8.63 11.80
N MET A 97 38.99 9.30 12.17
CA MET A 97 39.05 10.63 12.79
C MET A 97 39.83 10.63 14.10
N LYS A 98 39.65 9.59 14.93
CA LYS A 98 40.39 9.44 16.19
C LYS A 98 41.89 9.26 15.97
N ASN A 99 42.28 8.44 15.00
CA ASN A 99 43.69 8.22 14.68
C ASN A 99 44.35 9.48 14.09
N MET A 100 43.67 10.20 13.20
CA MET A 100 44.17 11.46 12.65
C MET A 100 44.38 12.53 13.74
N CYS A 101 43.46 12.63 14.71
CA CYS A 101 43.65 13.54 15.85
C CYS A 101 44.81 13.11 16.75
N GLN A 102 45.07 11.81 16.91
CA GLN A 102 46.20 11.31 17.70
C GLN A 102 47.55 11.56 17.02
N GLU A 103 47.65 11.38 15.70
CA GLU A 103 48.87 11.65 14.93
C GLU A 103 49.25 13.14 14.94
N GLN A 104 48.26 14.04 14.92
CA GLN A 104 48.48 15.49 15.03
C GLN A 104 48.97 15.92 16.42
N ILE A 105 48.60 15.19 17.49
CA ILE A 105 49.07 15.48 18.85
C ILE A 105 50.54 15.08 19.00
N VAL A 106 50.96 13.92 18.44
CA VAL A 106 52.33 13.42 18.55
C VAL A 106 53.35 14.34 17.89
N GLN A 107 53.01 14.96 16.74
CA GLN A 107 53.92 15.89 16.04
C GLN A 107 54.09 17.28 16.71
N VAL A 108 53.25 17.63 17.69
CA VAL A 108 53.34 18.91 18.43
C VAL A 108 54.03 18.75 19.79
N THR A 109 54.26 17.50 20.24
CA THR A 109 54.81 17.18 21.57
C THR A 109 56.24 16.63 21.56
N GLU A 110 56.97 16.68 20.45
CA GLU A 110 58.42 16.43 20.46
C GLU A 110 59.16 17.76 20.74
N PRO A 111 59.95 17.86 21.83
CA PRO A 111 60.74 19.05 22.17
C PRO A 111 61.99 19.24 21.30
#